data_AF-A0A1H6F3U3-F1
#
_entry.id   AF-A0A1H6F3U3-F1
#
_cell.length_a   1.000
_cell.length_b   1.000
_cell.length_c   1.000
_cell.angle_alpha   90.00
_cell.angle_beta   90.00
_cell.angle_gamma   90.00
#
_symmetry.space_group_name_H-M   'P 1'
#
loop_
_entity.id
_entity.type
_entity.pdbx_description
1 polymer ?
#
loop_
_entity_poly.entity_id
_entity_poly.type
_entity_poly.pdbx_seq_one_letter_code
_entity_poly.pdbx_strand_id
1 'polypeptide(L)'
;MWAAITGSEPWSLAAICGCYLVLVYVTNRGLIAAPGYRLLLGRIRDRKAHATIIKAADDRPECVKVVEAVTARLEDLERPGTVVWRLLPRAGVIAVPLSKLAAAWSVLYHAERLLLGFESDEGVAAQAQALRLRVAEPMDTTDQQVRAALDEAQTIADLRAVLIAAHEQLDQRRLAELEREYEQHRVALWLTAVGLGAILLIGISFDVRPIMLFGALGGFLSPATAVMRSADKRDRSWGVLVLAPIGGSLAAVGGLLLVRMLSDPGLNLLGSVFQQNSWGTPPGPFAYALALLFGFSGTLFSRLAVTATKNISL
;
A
#
# COMPACT_ATOMS: atom_id res chain seq x y z
N MET A 1 25.77 16.08 19.70
CA MET A 1 24.59 15.43 19.09
C MET A 1 24.98 14.15 18.32
N TRP A 2 25.96 14.18 17.41
CA TRP A 2 26.48 12.96 16.76
C TRP A 2 27.06 11.92 17.74
N ALA A 3 27.84 12.35 18.74
CA ALA A 3 28.38 11.45 19.77
C ALA A 3 27.33 10.76 20.65
N ALA A 4 26.12 11.31 20.74
CA ALA A 4 25.00 10.71 21.49
C ALA A 4 24.23 9.67 20.65
N ILE A 5 24.27 9.77 19.33
CA ILE A 5 23.65 8.83 18.39
C ILE A 5 24.60 7.67 18.06
N THR A 6 25.92 7.92 18.07
CA THR A 6 26.97 6.90 17.90
C THR A 6 27.47 6.33 19.23
N GLY A 7 26.86 6.73 20.36
CA GLY A 7 27.17 6.17 21.66
C GLY A 7 26.99 4.67 21.62
N SER A 8 27.99 3.94 22.10
CA SER A 8 28.14 2.47 22.10
C SER A 8 27.03 1.72 22.83
N GLU A 9 25.96 2.39 23.27
CA GLU A 9 24.88 1.76 23.98
C GLU A 9 24.00 0.92 23.03
N PRO A 10 23.72 -0.35 23.37
CA PRO A 10 22.92 -1.26 22.55
C PRO A 10 21.49 -0.74 22.29
N TRP A 11 21.04 0.22 23.11
CA TRP A 11 19.71 0.82 23.04
C TRP A 11 19.52 1.78 21.85
N SER A 12 20.59 2.33 21.27
CA SER A 12 20.48 3.31 20.18
C SER A 12 19.90 2.70 18.90
N LEU A 13 20.38 1.51 18.50
CA LEU A 13 19.86 0.78 17.34
C LEU A 13 18.41 0.32 17.58
N ALA A 14 18.12 -0.19 18.77
CA ALA A 14 16.77 -0.60 19.17
C ALA A 14 15.78 0.59 19.11
N ALA A 15 16.19 1.76 19.59
CA ALA A 15 15.39 2.98 19.51
C ALA A 15 15.16 3.41 18.06
N ILE A 16 16.18 3.38 17.20
CA ILE A 16 16.05 3.74 15.77
C ILE A 16 15.09 2.76 15.06
N CYS A 17 15.26 1.46 15.24
CA CYS A 17 14.38 0.44 14.67
C CYS A 17 12.94 0.59 15.19
N GLY A 18 12.76 0.85 16.49
CA GLY A 18 11.46 1.09 17.11
C GLY A 18 10.77 2.35 16.55
N CYS A 19 11.49 3.47 16.49
CA CYS A 19 10.99 4.72 15.89
C CYS A 19 10.62 4.52 14.41
N TYR A 20 11.43 3.79 13.65
CA TYR A 20 11.14 3.49 12.26
C TYR A 20 9.87 2.65 12.12
N LEU A 21 9.71 1.60 12.93
CA LEU A 21 8.51 0.76 12.94
C LEU A 21 7.26 1.57 13.29
N VAL A 22 7.34 2.46 14.30
CA VAL A 22 6.24 3.36 14.68
C VAL A 22 5.89 4.28 13.51
N LEU A 23 6.88 4.90 12.87
CA LEU A 23 6.66 5.77 11.72
C LEU A 23 5.97 5.02 10.57
N VAL A 24 6.47 3.83 10.21
CA VAL A 24 5.86 2.97 9.18
C VAL A 24 4.42 2.61 9.55
N TYR A 25 4.17 2.25 10.81
CA TYR A 25 2.83 1.89 11.28
C TYR A 25 1.87 3.08 11.24
N VAL A 26 2.30 4.26 11.70
CA VAL A 26 1.51 5.50 11.70
C VAL A 26 1.25 5.97 10.27
N THR A 27 2.25 5.94 9.38
CA THR A 27 2.07 6.31 7.97
C THR A 27 1.11 5.36 7.28
N ASN A 28 1.26 4.04 7.45
CA ASN A 28 0.39 3.06 6.81
C ASN A 28 -1.07 3.17 7.29
N ARG A 29 -1.29 3.23 8.62
CA ARG A 29 -2.67 3.28 9.15
C ARG A 29 -3.30 4.68 9.15
N GLY A 30 -2.50 5.73 9.31
CA GLY A 30 -2.97 7.10 9.47
C GLY A 30 -3.08 7.88 8.16
N LEU A 31 -2.13 7.75 7.25
CA LEU A 31 -2.11 8.55 6.02
C LEU A 31 -2.80 7.87 4.84
N ILE A 32 -2.83 6.54 4.80
CA ILE A 32 -3.41 5.79 3.66
C ILE A 32 -4.87 5.40 3.96
N ALA A 33 -5.12 4.78 5.11
CA ALA A 33 -6.45 4.27 5.40
C ALA A 33 -7.46 5.36 5.82
N ALA A 34 -7.00 6.49 6.37
CA ALA A 34 -7.89 7.57 6.82
C ALA A 34 -8.57 8.33 5.66
N PRO A 35 -7.88 8.73 4.57
CA PRO A 35 -8.55 9.30 3.40
C PRO A 35 -9.59 8.35 2.79
N GLY A 36 -9.25 7.06 2.65
CA GLY A 36 -10.18 6.04 2.16
C GLY A 36 -11.43 5.91 3.04
N TYR A 37 -11.26 5.95 4.36
CA TYR A 37 -12.38 5.96 5.30
C TYR A 37 -13.23 7.23 5.24
N ARG A 38 -12.62 8.42 5.08
CA ARG A 38 -13.36 9.67 4.91
C ARG A 38 -14.20 9.67 3.64
N LEU A 39 -13.66 9.13 2.55
CA LEU A 39 -14.38 8.98 1.29
C LEU A 39 -15.54 7.98 1.42
N LEU A 40 -15.32 6.86 2.11
CA LEU A 40 -16.38 5.90 2.45
C LEU A 40 -17.51 6.58 3.24
N LEU A 41 -17.19 7.36 4.29
CA LEU A 41 -18.19 8.08 5.08
C LEU A 41 -18.98 9.09 4.24
N GLY A 42 -18.32 9.82 3.34
CA GLY A 42 -18.98 10.71 2.41
C GLY A 42 -20.02 9.96 1.58
N ARG A 43 -19.62 8.85 0.95
CA ARG A 43 -20.53 8.04 0.15
C ARG A 43 -21.65 7.38 0.95
N ILE A 44 -21.38 6.92 2.17
CA ILE A 44 -22.43 6.37 3.04
C ILE A 44 -23.53 7.42 3.26
N ARG A 45 -23.16 8.66 3.55
CA ARG A 45 -24.11 9.76 3.74
C ARG A 45 -24.89 10.07 2.46
N ASP A 46 -24.20 10.15 1.33
CA ASP A 46 -24.83 10.39 0.03
C ASP A 46 -25.85 9.29 -0.29
N ARG A 47 -25.52 8.02 0.00
CA ARG A 47 -26.43 6.88 -0.24
C ARG A 47 -27.59 6.80 0.73
N LYS A 48 -27.42 7.22 1.98
CA LYS A 48 -28.55 7.37 2.90
C LYS A 48 -29.51 8.46 2.42
N ALA A 49 -28.99 9.61 2.00
CA ALA A 49 -29.83 10.68 1.43
C ALA A 49 -30.58 10.18 0.19
N HIS A 50 -29.89 9.47 -0.70
CA HIS A 50 -30.51 8.89 -1.90
C HIS A 50 -31.58 7.85 -1.58
N ALA A 51 -31.33 6.98 -0.60
CA ALA A 51 -32.32 6.03 -0.09
C ALA A 51 -33.59 6.72 0.44
N THR A 52 -33.45 7.86 1.14
CA THR A 52 -34.63 8.63 1.59
C THR A 52 -35.45 9.20 0.44
N ILE A 53 -34.79 9.61 -0.66
CA ILE A 53 -35.47 10.09 -1.87
C ILE A 53 -36.25 8.95 -2.53
N ILE A 54 -35.65 7.77 -2.66
CA ILE A 54 -36.31 6.58 -3.22
C ILE A 54 -37.53 6.19 -2.39
N LYS A 55 -37.41 6.16 -1.05
CA LYS A 55 -38.53 5.87 -0.16
C LYS A 55 -39.67 6.88 -0.28
N ALA A 56 -39.36 8.16 -0.51
CA ALA A 56 -40.37 9.19 -0.69
C ALA A 56 -41.08 9.11 -2.05
N ALA A 57 -40.40 8.57 -3.08
CA ALA A 57 -40.92 8.44 -4.43
C ALA A 57 -41.72 7.13 -4.66
N ASP A 58 -41.46 6.08 -3.89
CA ASP A 58 -42.04 4.75 -4.07
C ASP A 58 -42.45 4.11 -2.73
N ASP A 59 -43.76 4.09 -2.47
CA ASP A 59 -44.36 3.59 -1.23
C ASP A 59 -44.69 2.08 -1.30
N ARG A 60 -44.18 1.35 -2.30
CA ARG A 60 -44.36 -0.10 -2.37
C ARG A 60 -43.74 -0.76 -1.13
N PRO A 61 -44.42 -1.74 -0.50
CA PRO A 61 -43.95 -2.36 0.75
C PRO A 61 -42.60 -3.07 0.59
N GLU A 62 -42.27 -3.54 -0.62
CA GLU A 62 -40.97 -4.12 -0.95
C GLU A 62 -39.85 -3.06 -0.97
N CYS A 63 -40.11 -1.90 -1.58
CA CYS A 63 -39.18 -0.78 -1.62
C CYS A 63 -38.86 -0.29 -0.20
N VAL A 64 -39.90 -0.06 0.61
CA VAL A 64 -39.75 0.40 2.01
C VAL A 64 -38.88 -0.56 2.82
N LYS A 65 -39.12 -1.87 2.72
CA LYS A 65 -38.33 -2.89 3.42
C LYS A 65 -36.86 -2.89 2.98
N VAL A 66 -36.59 -2.80 1.67
CA VAL A 66 -35.22 -2.77 1.15
C VAL A 66 -34.49 -1.51 1.58
N VAL A 67 -35.13 -0.35 1.49
CA VAL A 67 -34.55 0.93 1.91
C VAL A 67 -34.23 0.94 3.40
N GLU A 68 -35.13 0.41 4.25
CA GLU A 68 -34.89 0.30 5.69
C GLU A 68 -33.72 -0.65 6.01
N ALA A 69 -33.66 -1.80 5.35
CA ALA A 69 -32.56 -2.76 5.50
C ALA A 69 -31.21 -2.15 5.08
N VAL A 70 -31.18 -1.44 3.93
CA VAL A 70 -29.99 -0.73 3.45
C VAL A 70 -29.57 0.36 4.44
N THR A 71 -30.51 1.18 4.89
CA THR A 71 -30.21 2.30 5.81
C THR A 71 -29.66 1.79 7.14
N ALA A 72 -30.28 0.76 7.72
CA ALA A 72 -29.80 0.13 8.95
C ALA A 72 -28.39 -0.45 8.78
N ARG A 73 -28.13 -1.10 7.63
CA ARG A 73 -26.80 -1.66 7.35
C ARG A 73 -25.72 -0.58 7.17
N LEU A 74 -26.08 0.55 6.56
CA LEU A 74 -25.19 1.70 6.42
C LEU A 74 -24.95 2.42 7.75
N GLU A 75 -25.93 2.45 8.67
CA GLU A 75 -25.75 2.93 10.05
C GLU A 75 -24.78 2.07 10.86
N ASP A 76 -24.84 0.75 10.71
CA ASP A 76 -23.91 -0.15 11.39
C ASP A 76 -22.44 0.15 11.03
N LEU A 77 -22.18 0.57 9.78
CA LEU A 77 -20.82 0.93 9.30
C LEU A 77 -20.28 2.22 9.94
N GLU A 78 -21.15 3.16 10.31
CA GLU A 78 -20.76 4.42 10.95
C GLU A 78 -20.47 4.25 12.45
N ARG A 79 -20.93 3.15 13.06
CA ARG A 79 -20.71 2.89 14.49
C ARG A 79 -19.19 2.76 14.79
N PRO A 80 -18.70 3.46 15.83
CA PRO A 80 -17.30 3.34 16.23
C PRO A 80 -17.00 1.89 16.66
N GLY A 81 -15.89 1.33 16.18
CA GLY A 81 -15.51 -0.08 16.40
C GLY A 81 -15.79 -1.01 15.21
N THR A 82 -16.76 -0.66 14.36
CA THR A 82 -17.08 -1.42 13.14
C THR A 82 -15.94 -1.30 12.13
N VAL A 83 -15.65 -0.08 11.66
CA VAL A 83 -14.58 0.18 10.66
C VAL A 83 -13.36 0.87 11.28
N VAL A 84 -13.56 1.68 12.33
CA VAL A 84 -12.50 2.47 12.98
C VAL A 84 -12.18 1.93 14.37
N TRP A 85 -10.89 1.78 14.67
CA TRP A 85 -10.38 1.66 16.03
C TRP A 85 -9.73 2.97 16.45
N ARG A 86 -10.20 3.58 17.54
CA ARG A 86 -9.50 4.72 18.15
C ARG A 86 -8.43 4.18 19.09
N LEU A 87 -7.17 4.23 18.68
CA LEU A 87 -6.05 3.74 19.49
C LEU A 87 -5.81 4.64 20.72
N LEU A 88 -6.06 5.94 20.58
CA LEU A 88 -6.09 6.87 21.71
C LEU A 88 -7.33 7.77 21.61
N PRO A 89 -8.27 7.70 22.57
CA PRO A 89 -9.50 8.48 22.52
C PRO A 89 -9.27 10.00 22.55
N ARG A 90 -8.12 10.46 23.07
CA ARG A 90 -7.76 11.89 23.17
C ARG A 90 -6.84 12.41 22.06
N ALA A 91 -6.13 11.54 21.35
CA ALA A 91 -5.08 11.96 20.41
C ALA A 91 -5.51 11.90 18.93
N GLY A 92 -6.77 11.58 18.63
CA GLY A 92 -7.27 11.54 17.25
C GLY A 92 -6.62 10.48 16.35
N VAL A 93 -5.87 9.53 16.92
CA VAL A 93 -5.22 8.45 16.17
C VAL A 93 -6.26 7.42 15.78
N ILE A 94 -6.73 7.53 14.54
CA ILE A 94 -7.66 6.61 13.89
C ILE A 94 -6.82 5.48 13.28
N ALA A 95 -6.97 4.26 13.81
CA ALA A 95 -6.51 3.06 13.14
C ALA A 95 -7.68 2.45 12.38
N VAL A 96 -7.61 2.49 11.06
CA VAL A 96 -8.57 1.80 10.20
C VAL A 96 -7.91 0.51 9.70
N PRO A 97 -8.30 -0.67 10.20
CA PRO A 97 -7.88 -1.92 9.59
C PRO A 97 -8.41 -1.98 8.15
N LEU A 98 -7.49 -2.04 7.18
CA LEU A 98 -7.81 -2.07 5.75
C LEU A 98 -8.75 -3.22 5.37
N SER A 99 -8.66 -4.38 6.04
CA SER A 99 -9.59 -5.50 5.85
C SER A 99 -11.04 -5.14 6.19
N LYS A 100 -11.25 -4.36 7.26
CA LYS A 100 -12.59 -3.87 7.61
C LYS A 100 -13.06 -2.76 6.67
N LEU A 101 -12.12 -1.96 6.15
CA LEU A 101 -12.43 -0.96 5.14
C LEU A 101 -12.91 -1.62 3.84
N ALA A 102 -12.22 -2.66 3.36
CA ALA A 102 -12.63 -3.44 2.19
C ALA A 102 -14.01 -4.10 2.39
N ALA A 103 -14.24 -4.70 3.56
CA ALA A 103 -15.56 -5.25 3.92
C ALA A 103 -16.66 -4.16 3.99
N ALA A 104 -16.34 -2.96 4.46
CA ALA A 104 -17.30 -1.85 4.47
C ALA A 104 -17.63 -1.35 3.06
N TRP A 105 -16.65 -1.33 2.17
CA TRP A 105 -16.85 -1.03 0.75
C TRP A 105 -17.74 -2.07 0.07
N SER A 106 -17.56 -3.37 0.34
CA SER A 106 -18.41 -4.41 -0.25
C SER A 106 -19.87 -4.29 0.20
N VAL A 107 -20.10 -3.95 1.48
CA VAL A 107 -21.45 -3.66 2.00
C VAL A 107 -22.05 -2.43 1.33
N LEU A 108 -21.28 -1.35 1.14
CA LEU A 108 -21.74 -0.15 0.44
C LEU A 108 -22.10 -0.46 -1.02
N TYR A 109 -21.26 -1.17 -1.76
CA TYR A 109 -21.52 -1.54 -3.16
C TYR A 109 -22.75 -2.43 -3.29
N HIS A 110 -22.94 -3.37 -2.36
CA HIS A 110 -24.16 -4.18 -2.33
C HIS A 110 -25.41 -3.31 -2.08
N ALA A 111 -25.34 -2.37 -1.14
CA ALA A 111 -26.42 -1.41 -0.89
C ALA A 111 -26.72 -0.54 -2.12
N GLU A 112 -25.71 -0.05 -2.84
CA GLU A 112 -25.88 0.73 -4.07
C GLU A 112 -26.64 -0.06 -5.13
N ARG A 113 -26.30 -1.34 -5.33
CA ARG A 113 -27.00 -2.23 -6.27
C ARG A 113 -28.45 -2.51 -5.88
N LEU A 114 -28.73 -2.66 -4.59
CA LEU A 114 -30.11 -2.82 -4.11
C LEU A 114 -30.95 -1.58 -4.37
N LEU A 115 -30.40 -0.38 -4.12
CA LEU A 115 -31.10 0.89 -4.37
C LEU A 115 -31.37 1.11 -5.87
N LEU A 116 -30.43 0.74 -6.74
CA LEU A 116 -30.60 0.81 -8.20
C LEU A 116 -31.82 0.03 -8.72
N GLY A 117 -32.24 -1.04 -8.03
CA GLY A 117 -33.43 -1.81 -8.39
C GLY A 117 -34.73 -1.00 -8.30
N PHE A 118 -34.76 0.00 -7.40
CA PHE A 118 -35.92 0.83 -7.08
C PHE A 118 -35.78 2.28 -7.57
N GLU A 119 -34.74 2.57 -8.36
CA GLU A 119 -34.53 3.90 -8.93
C GLU A 119 -35.66 4.26 -9.92
N SER A 120 -35.99 5.56 -9.99
CA SER A 120 -36.86 6.08 -11.05
C SER A 120 -36.21 5.96 -12.42
N ASP A 121 -37.02 5.90 -13.47
CA ASP A 121 -36.52 5.77 -14.85
C ASP A 121 -35.60 6.93 -15.26
N GLU A 122 -35.90 8.15 -14.80
CA GLU A 122 -35.04 9.32 -14.96
C GLU A 122 -33.69 9.14 -14.24
N GLY A 123 -33.70 8.59 -13.03
CA GLY A 123 -32.49 8.30 -12.27
C GLY A 123 -31.62 7.24 -12.93
N VAL A 124 -32.23 6.18 -13.49
CA VAL A 124 -31.55 5.14 -14.27
C VAL A 124 -30.89 5.76 -15.51
N ALA A 125 -31.60 6.60 -16.25
CA ALA A 125 -31.05 7.27 -17.43
C ALA A 125 -29.89 8.21 -17.09
N ALA A 126 -30.01 8.99 -16.01
CA ALA A 126 -28.95 9.88 -15.55
C ALA A 126 -27.69 9.11 -15.11
N GLN A 127 -27.86 7.99 -14.38
CA GLN A 127 -26.75 7.14 -13.98
C GLN A 127 -26.08 6.44 -15.17
N ALA A 128 -26.87 5.98 -16.15
CA ALA A 128 -26.33 5.45 -17.40
C ALA A 128 -25.49 6.49 -18.15
N GLN A 129 -25.97 7.73 -18.24
CA GLN A 129 -25.21 8.80 -18.89
C GLN A 129 -23.91 9.11 -18.13
N ALA A 130 -23.95 9.19 -16.80
CA ALA A 130 -22.76 9.37 -15.98
C ALA A 130 -21.75 8.22 -16.16
N LEU A 131 -22.23 6.98 -16.27
CA LEU A 131 -21.38 5.82 -16.51
C LEU A 131 -20.78 5.84 -17.92
N ARG A 132 -21.55 6.20 -18.95
CA ARG A 132 -21.05 6.38 -20.33
C ARG A 132 -19.95 7.43 -20.39
N LEU A 133 -20.12 8.56 -19.70
CA LEU A 133 -19.09 9.61 -19.63
C LEU A 133 -17.81 9.09 -18.95
N ARG A 134 -17.94 8.28 -17.89
CA ARG A 134 -16.78 7.69 -17.19
C ARG A 134 -16.02 6.70 -18.06
N VAL A 135 -16.72 5.98 -18.94
CA VAL A 135 -16.20 4.90 -19.78
C VAL A 135 -15.92 5.39 -21.22
N ALA A 136 -16.03 6.71 -21.46
CA ALA A 136 -15.87 7.31 -22.79
C ALA A 136 -14.46 7.12 -23.37
N GLU A 137 -13.44 7.15 -22.51
CA GLU A 137 -12.06 6.78 -22.82
C GLU A 137 -11.76 5.41 -22.18
N PRO A 138 -12.02 4.30 -22.89
CA PRO A 138 -11.85 2.98 -22.31
C PRO A 138 -10.37 2.74 -21.99
N MET A 139 -10.08 2.52 -20.71
CA MET A 139 -8.73 2.21 -20.23
C MET A 139 -8.44 0.71 -20.33
N ASP A 140 -9.48 -0.13 -20.48
CA ASP A 140 -9.38 -1.58 -20.42
C ASP A 140 -10.53 -2.29 -21.19
N THR A 141 -10.37 -3.59 -21.41
CA THR A 141 -11.35 -4.52 -21.99
C THR A 141 -12.69 -4.54 -21.25
N THR A 142 -12.69 -4.45 -19.91
CA THR A 142 -13.94 -4.38 -19.11
C THR A 142 -14.72 -3.10 -19.40
N ASP A 143 -14.03 -1.97 -19.56
CA ASP A 143 -14.65 -0.69 -19.89
C ASP A 143 -15.29 -0.75 -21.28
N GLN A 144 -14.63 -1.41 -22.24
CA GLN A 144 -15.21 -1.65 -23.58
C GLN A 144 -16.47 -2.52 -23.53
N GLN A 145 -16.46 -3.59 -22.72
CA GLN A 145 -17.62 -4.48 -22.55
C GLN A 145 -18.80 -3.75 -21.92
N VAL A 146 -18.57 -2.97 -20.85
CA VAL A 146 -19.60 -2.17 -20.20
C VAL A 146 -20.18 -1.14 -21.17
N ARG A 147 -19.34 -0.49 -21.97
CA ARG A 147 -19.78 0.47 -22.99
C ARG A 147 -20.67 -0.20 -24.05
N ALA A 148 -20.22 -1.33 -24.62
CA ALA A 148 -21.00 -2.06 -25.60
C ALA A 148 -22.37 -2.47 -25.06
N ALA A 149 -22.42 -3.02 -23.84
CA ALA A 149 -23.68 -3.40 -23.20
C ALA A 149 -24.61 -2.20 -22.95
N LEU A 150 -24.07 -1.03 -22.60
CA LEU A 150 -24.87 0.20 -22.42
C LEU A 150 -25.42 0.75 -23.75
N ASP A 151 -24.69 0.55 -24.85
CA ASP A 151 -25.12 1.00 -26.18
C ASP A 151 -26.14 0.05 -26.83
N GLU A 152 -26.10 -1.25 -26.46
CA GLU A 152 -27.06 -2.26 -26.90
C GLU A 152 -28.41 -2.21 -26.15
N ALA A 153 -28.47 -1.60 -24.96
CA ALA A 153 -29.68 -1.52 -24.16
C ALA A 153 -30.75 -0.63 -24.82
N GLN A 154 -31.90 -1.23 -25.17
CA GLN A 154 -32.99 -0.55 -25.89
C GLN A 154 -34.13 -0.07 -24.98
N THR A 155 -34.40 -0.77 -23.88
CA THR A 155 -35.44 -0.40 -22.91
C THR A 155 -34.84 0.10 -21.60
N ILE A 156 -35.63 0.82 -20.80
CA ILE A 156 -35.20 1.25 -19.45
C ILE A 156 -34.98 0.05 -18.52
N ALA A 157 -35.76 -1.02 -18.70
CA ALA A 157 -35.58 -2.26 -17.94
C ALA A 157 -34.24 -2.93 -18.29
N ASP A 158 -33.89 -3.00 -19.57
CA ASP A 158 -32.59 -3.52 -20.03
C ASP A 158 -31.45 -2.63 -19.53
N LEU A 159 -31.62 -1.30 -19.62
CA LEU A 159 -30.64 -0.33 -19.15
C LEU A 159 -30.37 -0.49 -17.64
N ARG A 160 -31.42 -0.73 -16.85
CA ARG A 160 -31.29 -1.00 -15.40
C ARG A 160 -30.54 -2.31 -15.14
N ALA A 161 -30.87 -3.38 -15.86
CA ALA A 161 -30.18 -4.66 -15.73
C ALA A 161 -28.69 -4.54 -16.09
N VAL A 162 -28.37 -3.86 -17.20
CA VAL A 162 -27.00 -3.58 -17.62
C VAL A 162 -26.27 -2.73 -16.59
N LEU A 163 -26.92 -1.70 -16.03
CA LEU A 163 -26.30 -0.88 -14.99
C LEU A 163 -25.95 -1.67 -13.73
N ILE A 164 -26.85 -2.53 -13.25
CA ILE A 164 -26.59 -3.37 -12.08
C ILE A 164 -25.40 -4.30 -12.35
N ALA A 165 -25.37 -4.95 -13.52
CA ALA A 165 -24.27 -5.83 -13.92
C ALA A 165 -22.94 -5.07 -14.08
N ALA A 166 -22.96 -3.90 -14.71
CA ALA A 166 -21.78 -3.06 -14.89
C ALA A 166 -21.22 -2.58 -13.54
N HIS A 167 -22.09 -2.14 -12.63
CA HIS A 167 -21.69 -1.78 -11.27
C HIS A 167 -21.09 -2.97 -10.53
N GLU A 168 -21.70 -4.16 -10.62
CA GLU A 168 -21.13 -5.37 -10.01
C GLU A 168 -19.71 -5.67 -10.51
N GLN A 169 -19.48 -5.66 -11.83
CA GLN A 169 -18.16 -5.92 -12.39
C GLN A 169 -17.11 -4.88 -11.95
N LEU A 170 -17.49 -3.60 -11.98
CA LEU A 170 -16.61 -2.49 -11.62
C LEU A 170 -16.30 -2.48 -10.12
N ASP A 171 -17.27 -2.85 -9.28
CA ASP A 171 -17.12 -2.96 -7.84
C ASP A 171 -16.25 -4.17 -7.47
N GLN A 172 -16.44 -5.33 -8.11
CA GLN A 172 -15.60 -6.52 -7.91
C GLN A 172 -14.13 -6.22 -8.26
N ARG A 173 -13.89 -5.52 -9.37
CA ARG A 173 -12.54 -5.08 -9.75
C ARG A 173 -11.92 -4.19 -8.68
N ARG A 174 -12.64 -3.16 -8.23
CA ARG A 174 -12.16 -2.25 -7.18
C ARG A 174 -11.89 -2.97 -5.87
N LEU A 175 -12.74 -3.91 -5.47
CA LEU A 175 -12.52 -4.73 -4.29
C LEU A 175 -11.26 -5.59 -4.43
N ALA A 176 -11.05 -6.22 -5.59
CA ALA A 176 -9.84 -7.00 -5.86
C ALA A 176 -8.57 -6.11 -5.86
N GLU A 177 -8.65 -4.90 -6.38
CA GLU A 177 -7.56 -3.91 -6.31
C GLU A 177 -7.25 -3.52 -4.86
N LEU A 178 -8.26 -3.18 -4.06
CA LEU A 178 -8.12 -2.87 -2.63
C LEU A 178 -7.55 -4.05 -1.83
N GLU A 179 -7.97 -5.27 -2.14
CA GLU A 179 -7.48 -6.48 -1.47
C GLU A 179 -6.01 -6.77 -1.82
N ARG A 180 -5.63 -6.58 -3.10
CA ARG A 180 -4.22 -6.65 -3.53
C ARG A 180 -3.36 -5.60 -2.83
N GLU A 181 -3.83 -4.35 -2.74
CA GLU A 181 -3.13 -3.29 -2.00
C GLU A 181 -2.97 -3.65 -0.53
N TYR A 182 -4.01 -4.17 0.11
CA TYR A 182 -3.96 -4.66 1.49
C TYR A 182 -2.90 -5.75 1.67
N GLU A 183 -2.91 -6.77 0.82
CA GLU A 183 -1.95 -7.88 0.89
C GLU A 183 -0.53 -7.38 0.72
N GLN A 184 -0.28 -6.47 -0.22
CA GLN A 184 1.02 -5.83 -0.40
C GLN A 184 1.45 -5.05 0.87
N HIS A 185 0.56 -4.31 1.50
CA HIS A 185 0.84 -3.60 2.75
C HIS A 185 1.12 -4.54 3.93
N ARG A 186 0.38 -5.65 4.04
CA ARG A 186 0.58 -6.67 5.07
C ARG A 186 1.92 -7.36 4.92
N VAL A 187 2.24 -7.79 3.71
CA VAL A 187 3.54 -8.40 3.38
C VAL A 187 4.67 -7.40 3.63
N ALA A 188 4.51 -6.14 3.21
CA ALA A 188 5.52 -5.10 3.46
C ALA A 188 5.75 -4.86 4.96
N LEU A 189 4.70 -4.75 5.77
CA LEU A 189 4.82 -4.60 7.23
C LEU A 189 5.52 -5.81 7.87
N TRP A 190 5.15 -7.02 7.45
CA TRP A 190 5.76 -8.24 7.97
C TRP A 190 7.24 -8.32 7.62
N LEU A 191 7.60 -8.09 6.34
CA LEU A 191 8.98 -8.03 5.89
C LEU A 191 9.76 -6.91 6.59
N THR A 192 9.12 -5.78 6.89
CA THR A 192 9.73 -4.69 7.65
C THR A 192 10.05 -5.16 9.07
N ALA A 193 9.11 -5.81 9.76
CA ALA A 193 9.32 -6.31 11.11
C ALA A 193 10.42 -7.38 11.16
N VAL A 194 10.39 -8.36 10.24
CA VAL A 194 11.41 -9.42 10.14
C VAL A 194 12.77 -8.82 9.81
N GLY A 195 12.84 -7.89 8.86
CA GLY A 195 14.08 -7.24 8.46
C GLY A 195 14.67 -6.36 9.56
N LEU A 196 13.86 -5.61 10.31
CA LEU A 196 14.32 -4.89 11.50
C LEU A 196 14.83 -5.84 12.58
N GLY A 197 14.16 -6.99 12.79
CA GLY A 197 14.62 -8.03 13.69
C GLY A 197 15.99 -8.57 13.30
N ALA A 198 16.20 -8.84 12.01
CA ALA A 198 17.51 -9.25 11.49
C ALA A 198 18.58 -8.16 11.66
N ILE A 199 18.23 -6.89 11.41
CA ILE A 199 19.13 -5.75 11.61
C ILE A 199 19.56 -5.65 13.07
N LEU A 200 18.62 -5.78 14.02
CA LEU A 200 18.92 -5.76 15.44
C LEU A 200 19.81 -6.92 15.84
N LEU A 201 19.49 -8.14 15.39
CA LEU A 201 20.27 -9.33 15.71
C LEU A 201 21.71 -9.21 15.21
N ILE A 202 21.90 -8.80 13.96
CA ILE A 202 23.22 -8.64 13.35
C ILE A 202 23.98 -7.46 14.00
N GLY A 203 23.32 -6.32 14.17
CA GLY A 203 23.93 -5.13 14.73
C GLY A 203 24.40 -5.30 16.17
N ILE A 204 23.66 -6.06 16.98
CA ILE A 204 24.03 -6.40 18.37
C ILE A 204 25.12 -7.46 18.39
N SER A 205 25.01 -8.52 17.57
CA SER A 205 25.94 -9.66 17.63
C SER A 205 27.34 -9.35 17.08
N PHE A 206 27.44 -8.39 16.14
CA PHE A 206 28.68 -8.13 15.40
C PHE A 206 29.19 -6.68 15.47
N ASP A 207 28.54 -5.81 16.23
CA ASP A 207 28.88 -4.38 16.42
C ASP A 207 29.05 -3.57 15.11
N VAL A 208 28.34 -3.95 14.04
CA VAL A 208 28.40 -3.27 12.72
C VAL A 208 27.36 -2.15 12.58
N ARG A 209 26.91 -1.58 13.69
CA ARG A 209 25.80 -0.60 13.74
C ARG A 209 25.99 0.59 12.79
N PRO A 210 27.17 1.24 12.72
CA PRO A 210 27.34 2.40 11.85
C PRO A 210 27.31 2.02 10.36
N ILE A 211 27.90 0.88 9.99
CA ILE A 211 27.88 0.33 8.63
C ILE A 211 26.42 0.12 8.17
N MET A 212 25.58 -0.47 9.02
CA MET A 212 24.18 -0.72 8.70
C MET A 212 23.40 0.57 8.48
N LEU A 213 23.70 1.62 9.26
CA LEU A 213 23.06 2.93 9.10
C LEU A 213 23.40 3.58 7.74
N PHE A 214 24.67 3.53 7.32
CA PHE A 214 25.09 4.02 6.00
C PHE A 214 24.49 3.19 4.86
N GLY A 215 24.37 1.87 5.05
CA GLY A 215 23.63 0.99 4.15
C GLY A 215 22.15 1.37 4.02
N ALA A 216 21.49 1.65 5.14
CA ALA A 216 20.10 2.11 5.16
C ALA A 216 19.91 3.42 4.38
N LEU A 217 20.84 4.35 4.57
CA LEU A 217 20.89 5.63 3.88
C LEU A 217 21.04 5.44 2.37
N GLY A 218 21.97 4.59 1.94
CA GLY A 218 22.14 4.23 0.52
C GLY A 218 20.85 3.62 -0.06
N GLY A 219 20.26 2.67 0.66
CA GLY A 219 19.01 2.01 0.28
C GLY A 219 17.85 2.99 0.13
N PHE A 220 17.72 3.97 1.02
CA PHE A 220 16.70 5.01 0.98
C PHE A 220 16.90 6.01 -0.17
N LEU A 221 18.14 6.41 -0.45
CA LEU A 221 18.44 7.41 -1.48
C LEU A 221 18.10 6.92 -2.90
N SER A 222 18.21 5.61 -3.14
CA SER A 222 17.92 5.01 -4.44
C SER A 222 16.47 5.26 -4.92
N PRO A 223 15.41 4.90 -4.17
CA PRO A 223 14.06 5.24 -4.56
C PRO A 223 13.73 6.72 -4.38
N ALA A 224 14.34 7.44 -3.43
CA ALA A 224 14.12 8.89 -3.27
C ALA A 224 14.53 9.68 -4.52
N THR A 225 15.72 9.41 -5.07
CA THR A 225 16.17 10.01 -6.34
C THR A 225 15.30 9.60 -7.51
N ALA A 226 14.77 8.38 -7.52
CA ALA A 226 13.84 7.93 -8.53
C ALA A 226 12.49 8.66 -8.42
N VAL A 227 11.96 8.92 -7.22
CA VAL A 227 10.72 9.70 -7.02
C VAL A 227 10.90 11.14 -7.51
N MET A 228 12.01 11.78 -7.17
CA MET A 228 12.31 13.15 -7.63
C MET A 228 12.43 13.28 -9.16
N ARG A 229 12.91 12.22 -9.84
CA ARG A 229 13.08 12.22 -11.31
C ARG A 229 11.84 11.79 -12.08
N SER A 230 10.87 11.14 -11.44
CA SER A 230 9.67 10.62 -12.11
C SER A 230 8.40 11.10 -11.42
N ALA A 231 8.18 12.42 -11.48
CA ALA A 231 6.99 13.10 -10.95
C ALA A 231 5.65 12.56 -11.51
N ASP A 232 5.68 11.84 -12.65
CA ASP A 232 4.48 11.36 -13.34
C ASP A 232 4.06 9.90 -13.02
N LYS A 233 4.88 9.09 -12.35
CA LYS A 233 4.53 7.67 -12.11
C LYS A 233 4.01 7.44 -10.69
N ARG A 234 2.69 7.58 -10.52
CA ARG A 234 1.92 7.28 -9.31
C ARG A 234 1.92 5.79 -8.88
N ASP A 235 2.43 4.89 -9.70
CA ASP A 235 2.33 3.43 -9.48
C ASP A 235 3.41 2.81 -8.60
N ARG A 236 4.22 3.60 -7.87
CA ARG A 236 5.19 3.00 -6.96
C ARG A 236 4.53 2.61 -5.64
N SER A 237 4.33 1.30 -5.49
CA SER A 237 3.99 0.62 -4.23
C SER A 237 4.82 1.20 -3.07
N TRP A 238 4.13 1.84 -2.13
CA TRP A 238 4.70 2.37 -0.89
C TRP A 238 5.49 1.32 -0.10
N GLY A 239 5.18 0.04 -0.28
CA GLY A 239 5.94 -1.07 0.31
C GLY A 239 7.41 -1.08 -0.11
N VAL A 240 7.73 -0.66 -1.34
CA VAL A 240 9.11 -0.57 -1.83
C VAL A 240 9.88 0.54 -1.12
N LEU A 241 9.23 1.68 -0.84
CA LEU A 241 9.86 2.80 -0.13
C LEU A 241 10.15 2.46 1.33
N VAL A 242 9.26 1.68 1.97
CA VAL A 242 9.42 1.22 3.36
C VAL A 242 10.48 0.13 3.48
N LEU A 243 10.59 -0.78 2.52
CA LEU A 243 11.59 -1.86 2.60
C LEU A 243 13.00 -1.42 2.17
N ALA A 244 13.12 -0.32 1.44
CA ALA A 244 14.39 0.12 0.87
C ALA A 244 15.51 0.38 1.90
N PRO A 245 15.29 1.06 3.04
CA PRO A 245 16.32 1.22 4.07
C PRO A 245 16.74 -0.11 4.71
N ILE A 246 15.80 -1.04 4.86
CA ILE A 246 16.06 -2.36 5.44
C ILE A 246 16.91 -3.20 4.49
N GLY A 247 16.50 -3.27 3.22
CA GLY A 247 17.26 -3.93 2.17
C GLY A 247 18.66 -3.32 2.01
N GLY A 248 18.78 -2.00 2.06
CA GLY A 248 20.07 -1.31 2.00
C GLY A 248 21.00 -1.64 3.17
N SER A 249 20.45 -1.73 4.39
CA SER A 249 21.22 -2.13 5.59
C SER A 249 21.80 -3.53 5.45
N LEU A 250 20.99 -4.48 4.99
CA LEU A 250 21.40 -5.88 4.80
C LEU A 250 22.36 -6.03 3.61
N ALA A 251 22.12 -5.28 2.51
CA ALA A 251 23.00 -5.26 1.35
C ALA A 251 24.39 -4.70 1.69
N ALA A 252 24.48 -3.70 2.58
CA ALA A 252 25.77 -3.19 3.05
C ALA A 252 26.57 -4.25 3.80
N VAL A 253 25.93 -5.00 4.69
CA VAL A 253 26.56 -6.11 5.43
C VAL A 253 26.99 -7.22 4.47
N GLY A 254 26.09 -7.67 3.59
CA GLY A 254 26.39 -8.71 2.61
C GLY A 254 27.48 -8.29 1.62
N GLY A 255 27.47 -7.03 1.18
CA GLY A 255 28.48 -6.47 0.29
C GLY A 255 29.87 -6.43 0.93
N LEU A 256 29.98 -6.04 2.20
CA LEU A 256 31.25 -6.06 2.91
C LEU A 256 31.77 -7.47 3.21
N LEU A 257 30.88 -8.44 3.43
CA LEU A 257 31.23 -9.86 3.51
C LEU A 257 31.77 -10.37 2.17
N LEU A 258 31.13 -9.99 1.06
CA LEU A 258 31.58 -10.35 -0.29
C LEU A 258 32.94 -9.71 -0.61
N VAL A 259 33.16 -8.45 -0.21
CA VAL A 259 34.47 -7.79 -0.31
C VAL A 259 35.52 -8.55 0.51
N ARG A 260 35.20 -8.99 1.74
CA ARG A 260 36.12 -9.81 2.55
C ARG A 260 36.49 -11.12 1.87
N MET A 261 35.50 -11.81 1.27
CA MET A 261 35.71 -13.07 0.56
C MET A 261 36.58 -12.89 -0.69
N LEU A 262 36.31 -11.87 -1.50
CA LEU A 262 37.04 -11.60 -2.74
C LEU A 262 38.45 -11.01 -2.52
N SER A 263 38.66 -10.36 -1.38
CA SER A 263 39.97 -9.86 -0.94
C SER A 263 40.75 -10.87 -0.10
N ASP A 264 40.23 -12.09 0.07
CA ASP A 264 40.93 -13.11 0.81
C ASP A 264 42.20 -13.52 0.05
N PRO A 265 43.38 -13.58 0.71
CA PRO A 265 44.65 -13.87 0.04
C PRO A 265 44.69 -15.18 -0.76
N GLY A 266 43.78 -16.12 -0.51
CA GLY A 266 43.62 -17.33 -1.32
C GLY A 266 42.98 -17.09 -2.70
N LEU A 267 42.14 -16.07 -2.84
CA LEU A 267 41.50 -15.68 -4.12
C LEU A 267 42.20 -14.46 -4.75
N ASN A 268 42.66 -13.52 -3.92
CA ASN A 268 43.43 -12.32 -4.27
C ASN A 268 42.89 -11.53 -5.48
N LEU A 269 41.56 -11.48 -5.63
CA LEU A 269 40.89 -10.78 -6.74
C LEU A 269 40.76 -9.28 -6.45
N LEU A 270 40.64 -8.92 -5.17
CA LEU A 270 40.64 -7.55 -4.68
C LEU A 270 41.90 -7.32 -3.84
N GLY A 271 42.65 -6.26 -4.13
CA GLY A 271 43.90 -5.95 -3.44
C GLY A 271 43.72 -5.70 -1.93
N SER A 272 44.83 -5.68 -1.20
CA SER A 272 44.90 -5.59 0.27
C SER A 272 44.17 -4.40 0.89
N VAL A 273 43.98 -3.30 0.14
CA VAL A 273 43.21 -2.12 0.57
C VAL A 273 41.75 -2.47 0.88
N PHE A 274 41.16 -3.39 0.11
CA PHE A 274 39.78 -3.85 0.34
C PHE A 274 39.70 -4.77 1.55
N GLN A 275 40.72 -5.59 1.79
CA GLN A 275 40.81 -6.45 2.97
C GLN A 275 40.79 -5.63 4.26
N GLN A 276 41.51 -4.50 4.29
CA GLN A 276 41.58 -3.59 5.44
C GLN A 276 40.29 -2.79 5.71
N ASN A 277 39.34 -2.79 4.77
CA ASN A 277 38.08 -2.06 4.86
C ASN A 277 36.88 -3.00 4.67
N SER A 278 37.04 -4.26 5.06
CA SER A 278 36.06 -5.33 4.87
C SER A 278 35.51 -5.84 6.20
N TRP A 279 34.58 -6.79 6.14
CA TRP A 279 33.95 -7.36 7.34
C TRP A 279 34.97 -7.84 8.38
N GLY A 280 34.77 -7.47 9.64
CA GLY A 280 35.63 -7.86 10.77
C GLY A 280 36.82 -6.92 11.04
N THR A 281 37.03 -5.89 10.22
CA THR A 281 38.01 -4.82 10.47
C THR A 281 37.36 -3.58 11.08
N PRO A 282 38.09 -2.78 11.89
CA PRO A 282 37.56 -1.52 12.44
C PRO A 282 37.04 -0.61 11.31
N PRO A 283 35.81 -0.08 11.42
CA PRO A 283 35.18 0.59 10.31
C PRO A 283 35.84 1.95 10.02
N GLY A 284 36.53 2.03 8.87
CA GLY A 284 37.10 3.25 8.33
C GLY A 284 36.17 4.00 7.36
N PRO A 285 36.52 5.24 6.95
CA PRO A 285 35.73 6.04 6.02
C PRO A 285 35.39 5.33 4.70
N PHE A 286 36.31 4.51 4.20
CA PHE A 286 36.13 3.74 2.97
C PHE A 286 35.12 2.59 3.14
N ALA A 287 35.11 1.93 4.30
CA ALA A 287 34.11 0.92 4.63
C ALA A 287 32.69 1.51 4.68
N TYR A 288 32.52 2.74 5.18
CA TYR A 288 31.24 3.44 5.15
C TYR A 288 30.79 3.84 3.75
N ALA A 289 31.72 4.27 2.89
CA ALA A 289 31.43 4.56 1.50
C ALA A 289 30.98 3.30 0.73
N LEU A 290 31.67 2.17 0.96
CA LEU A 290 31.26 0.87 0.40
C LEU A 290 29.89 0.44 0.94
N ALA A 291 29.64 0.58 2.23
CA ALA A 291 28.35 0.28 2.84
C ALA A 291 27.21 1.08 2.20
N LEU A 292 27.41 2.39 2.01
CA LEU A 292 26.45 3.26 1.33
C LEU A 292 26.26 2.85 -0.13
N LEU A 293 27.34 2.56 -0.86
CA LEU A 293 27.28 2.14 -2.26
C LEU A 293 26.53 0.81 -2.42
N PHE A 294 26.84 -0.18 -1.60
CA PHE A 294 26.15 -1.47 -1.61
C PHE A 294 24.68 -1.32 -1.24
N GLY A 295 24.38 -0.51 -0.21
CA GLY A 295 23.01 -0.17 0.17
C GLY A 295 22.22 0.48 -0.98
N PHE A 296 22.84 1.42 -1.70
CA PHE A 296 22.26 2.08 -2.87
C PHE A 296 22.07 1.10 -4.05
N SER A 297 23.01 0.17 -4.24
CA SER A 297 22.99 -0.81 -5.33
C SER A 297 22.03 -1.99 -5.09
N GLY A 298 21.65 -2.28 -3.84
CA GLY A 298 20.80 -3.43 -3.50
C GLY A 298 19.44 -3.39 -4.20
N THR A 299 18.90 -2.20 -4.45
CA THR A 299 17.65 -2.01 -5.21
C THR A 299 17.85 -2.21 -6.72
N LEU A 300 19.05 -1.94 -7.25
CA LEU A 300 19.40 -2.16 -8.66
C LEU A 300 19.56 -3.65 -8.95
N PHE A 301 20.22 -4.39 -8.05
CA PHE A 301 20.35 -5.85 -8.18
C PHE A 301 19.00 -6.57 -8.10
N SER A 302 18.10 -6.14 -7.21
CA SER A 302 16.74 -6.70 -7.15
C SER A 302 15.96 -6.45 -8.45
N ARG A 303 16.07 -5.26 -9.06
CA ARG A 303 15.46 -4.97 -10.38
C ARG A 303 16.07 -5.81 -11.50
N LEU A 304 17.38 -6.00 -11.49
CA LEU A 304 18.08 -6.86 -12.46
C LEU A 304 17.67 -8.33 -12.29
N ALA A 305 17.56 -8.83 -11.06
CA ALA A 305 17.14 -10.21 -10.80
C ALA A 305 15.70 -10.47 -11.27
N VAL A 306 14.78 -9.55 -11.01
CA VAL A 306 13.37 -9.63 -11.49
C VAL A 306 13.28 -9.52 -13.01
N THR A 307 14.12 -8.68 -13.63
CA THR A 307 14.17 -8.54 -15.09
C THR A 307 14.77 -9.79 -15.75
N ALA A 308 15.80 -10.38 -15.14
CA ALA A 308 16.42 -11.62 -15.60
C ALA A 308 15.46 -12.80 -15.49
N THR A 309 14.70 -12.93 -14.39
CA THR A 309 13.71 -14.01 -14.25
C THR A 309 12.54 -13.87 -15.23
N LYS A 310 12.10 -12.64 -15.55
CA LYS A 310 11.10 -12.40 -16.60
C LYS A 310 11.57 -12.80 -18.00
N ASN A 311 12.87 -12.76 -18.27
CA ASN A 311 13.45 -13.13 -19.57
C ASN A 311 13.81 -14.61 -19.67
N ILE A 312 13.81 -15.34 -18.54
CA ILE A 312 14.07 -16.80 -18.50
C ILE A 312 12.76 -17.61 -18.60
N SER A 313 11.60 -16.96 -18.42
CA SER A 313 10.27 -17.58 -18.55
C SER A 313 9.61 -17.34 -19.92
N LEU A 314 10.41 -17.14 -20.97
CA LEU A 314 9.98 -17.09 -22.38
C LEU A 314 10.52 -18.28 -23.14
#